data_AF-A0A4Y8CAS3-F1
#
_entry.id   AF-A0A4Y8CAS3-F1
#
_cell.length_a   1.000
_cell.length_b   1.000
_cell.length_c   1.000
_cell.angle_alpha   90.00
_cell.angle_beta   90.00
_cell.angle_gamma   90.00
#
_symmetry.space_group_name_H-M   'P 1'
#
loop_
_entity.id
_entity.type
_entity.pdbx_description
1 polymer ?
#
loop_
_entity_poly.entity_id
_entity_poly.type
_entity_poly.pdbx_seq_one_letter_code
_entity_poly.pdbx_strand_id
1 'polypeptide(L)'
;IEIGPGLGDLTQELLKISQVKAYEIDNDLIPILKKKFQKELECGKFNLIHQDASEAFNPSLDEKPYFLVANLPYYVASHIILKALEDKNCLGLIVMVQKEMAEKFCAKEGNSEFSSLGVLSAMICERKMLFDVDPQCFNP
;
A
#
# COMPACT_ATOMS: atom_id res chain seq x y z
N ILE A 1 -7.28 -2.55 2.12
CA ILE A 1 -7.05 -1.80 0.87
C ILE A 1 -5.70 -2.20 0.32
N GLU A 2 -5.61 -2.49 -0.97
CA GLU A 2 -4.36 -2.75 -1.67
C GLU A 2 -4.09 -1.61 -2.68
N ILE A 3 -2.86 -1.11 -2.75
CA ILE A 3 -2.44 -0.16 -3.81
C ILE A 3 -1.36 -0.85 -4.64
N GLY A 4 -1.60 -0.93 -5.95
CA GLY A 4 -0.71 -1.60 -6.89
C GLY A 4 -0.74 -3.13 -6.75
N PRO A 5 -1.88 -3.79 -7.04
CA PRO A 5 -1.98 -5.25 -7.01
C PRO A 5 -1.05 -5.94 -8.02
N GLY A 6 -0.61 -5.24 -9.09
CA GLY A 6 0.28 -5.83 -10.08
C GLY A 6 -0.40 -7.00 -10.82
N LEU A 7 0.28 -8.14 -10.90
CA LEU A 7 -0.30 -9.39 -11.42
C LEU A 7 -1.18 -10.14 -10.39
N GLY A 8 -1.32 -9.59 -9.18
CA GLY A 8 -2.24 -10.08 -8.16
C GLY A 8 -1.70 -11.18 -7.24
N ASP A 9 -0.39 -11.39 -7.18
CA ASP A 9 0.17 -12.46 -6.32
C ASP A 9 -0.09 -12.18 -4.84
N LEU A 10 0.08 -10.93 -4.40
CA LEU A 10 -0.29 -10.51 -3.05
C LEU A 10 -1.81 -10.48 -2.86
N THR A 11 -2.57 -9.95 -3.83
CA THR A 11 -4.03 -9.95 -3.84
C THR A 11 -4.61 -11.34 -3.58
N GLN A 12 -4.03 -12.39 -4.20
CA GLN A 12 -4.46 -13.77 -4.03
C GLN A 12 -4.34 -14.26 -2.59
N GLU A 13 -3.24 -13.91 -1.90
CA GLU A 13 -3.05 -14.27 -0.49
C GLU A 13 -3.97 -13.46 0.43
N LEU A 14 -4.13 -12.16 0.17
CA LEU A 14 -5.03 -11.28 0.93
C LEU A 14 -6.50 -11.73 0.83
N LEU A 15 -6.94 -12.18 -0.35
CA LEU A 15 -8.29 -12.68 -0.57
C LEU A 15 -8.57 -13.98 0.20
N LYS A 16 -7.59 -14.69 0.74
CA LYS A 16 -7.83 -15.86 1.62
C LYS A 16 -8.30 -15.45 3.00
N ILE A 17 -7.88 -14.28 3.47
CA ILE A 17 -8.08 -13.82 4.85
C ILE A 17 -9.09 -12.68 4.96
N SER A 18 -9.37 -11.93 3.89
CA SER A 18 -10.26 -10.77 3.94
C SER A 18 -10.91 -10.45 2.60
N GLN A 19 -11.82 -9.48 2.60
CA GLN A 19 -12.25 -8.76 1.41
C GLN A 19 -11.16 -7.75 1.01
N VAL A 20 -10.90 -7.62 -0.29
CA VAL A 20 -9.85 -6.74 -0.82
C VAL A 20 -10.47 -5.72 -1.75
N LYS A 21 -10.22 -4.44 -1.48
CA LYS A 21 -10.41 -3.36 -2.46
C LYS A 21 -9.03 -2.91 -2.91
N ALA A 22 -8.76 -3.01 -4.21
CA ALA A 22 -7.48 -2.69 -4.82
C ALA A 22 -7.60 -1.49 -5.76
N TYR A 23 -6.57 -0.64 -5.75
CA TYR A 23 -6.39 0.48 -6.69
C TYR A 23 -5.23 0.16 -7.63
N GLU A 24 -5.50 0.20 -8.94
CA GLU A 24 -4.51 -0.02 -9.99
C GLU A 24 -4.64 1.09 -11.05
N ILE A 25 -3.50 1.58 -11.55
CA ILE A 25 -3.44 2.61 -12.60
C ILE A 25 -3.16 2.02 -13.97
N ASP A 26 -2.48 0.87 -14.02
CA ASP A 26 -2.04 0.25 -15.26
C ASP A 26 -3.23 -0.39 -16.00
N ASN A 27 -3.56 0.20 -17.15
CA ASN A 27 -4.62 -0.26 -18.04
C ASN A 27 -4.45 -1.71 -18.48
N ASP A 28 -3.21 -2.16 -18.66
CA ASP A 28 -2.90 -3.50 -19.20
C ASP A 28 -3.10 -4.57 -18.13
N LEU A 29 -2.95 -4.22 -16.85
CA LEU A 29 -3.17 -5.13 -15.72
C LEU A 29 -4.64 -5.30 -15.37
N ILE A 30 -5.50 -4.30 -15.63
CA ILE A 30 -6.94 -4.37 -15.28
C ILE A 30 -7.64 -5.59 -15.91
N PRO A 31 -7.53 -5.88 -17.23
CA PRO A 31 -8.13 -7.07 -17.82
C PRO A 31 -7.58 -8.39 -17.23
N ILE A 32 -6.28 -8.42 -16.92
CA ILE A 32 -5.60 -9.60 -16.35
C ILE A 32 -6.17 -9.89 -14.97
N LEU A 33 -6.23 -8.88 -14.09
CA LEU A 33 -6.79 -8.99 -12.75
C LEU A 33 -8.28 -9.36 -12.77
N LYS A 34 -9.07 -8.74 -13.67
CA LYS A 34 -10.49 -9.08 -13.83
C LYS A 34 -10.70 -10.54 -14.21
N LYS A 35 -9.86 -11.06 -15.11
CA LYS A 35 -9.92 -12.47 -15.52
C LYS A 35 -9.43 -13.40 -14.41
N LYS A 36 -8.33 -13.07 -13.73
CA LYS A 36 -7.72 -13.89 -12.67
C LYS A 36 -8.66 -14.01 -11.45
N PHE A 37 -9.34 -12.93 -11.08
CA PHE A 37 -10.19 -12.84 -9.88
C PHE A 37 -11.69 -12.71 -10.20
N GLN A 38 -12.14 -13.28 -11.33
CA GLN A 38 -13.53 -13.15 -11.78
C GLN A 38 -14.52 -13.60 -10.70
N LYS A 39 -14.26 -14.73 -10.03
CA LYS A 39 -15.16 -15.28 -9.01
C LYS A 39 -15.26 -14.36 -7.79
N GLU A 40 -14.14 -13.80 -7.36
CA GLU A 40 -14.06 -12.90 -6.20
C GLU A 40 -14.70 -11.54 -6.50
N LEU A 41 -14.63 -11.08 -7.75
CA LEU A 41 -15.37 -9.90 -8.22
C LEU A 41 -16.88 -10.16 -8.21
N GLU A 42 -17.33 -11.28 -8.77
CA GLU A 42 -18.75 -11.64 -8.85
C GLU A 42 -19.38 -11.81 -7.46
N CYS A 43 -18.66 -12.39 -6.50
CA CYS A 43 -19.15 -12.55 -5.13
C CYS A 43 -18.89 -11.33 -4.21
N GLY A 44 -18.29 -10.26 -4.74
CA GLY A 44 -18.02 -9.02 -4.02
C GLY A 44 -16.89 -9.12 -2.98
N LYS A 45 -16.07 -10.18 -3.02
CA LYS A 45 -14.90 -10.33 -2.14
C LYS A 45 -13.71 -9.51 -2.63
N PHE A 46 -13.62 -9.28 -3.94
CA PHE A 46 -12.65 -8.40 -4.56
C PHE A 46 -13.34 -7.21 -5.21
N ASN A 47 -12.80 -6.01 -5.00
CA ASN A 47 -13.22 -4.79 -5.68
C ASN A 47 -11.99 -4.16 -6.32
N LEU A 48 -11.95 -4.14 -7.65
CA LEU A 48 -10.84 -3.57 -8.42
C LEU A 48 -11.25 -2.19 -8.95
N ILE A 49 -10.55 -1.16 -8.49
CA ILE A 49 -10.74 0.23 -8.89
C ILE A 49 -9.59 0.63 -9.80
N HIS A 50 -9.95 1.07 -11.00
CA HIS A 50 -8.98 1.58 -11.98
C HIS A 50 -8.85 3.09 -11.82
N GLN A 51 -7.95 3.51 -10.92
CA GLN A 51 -7.75 4.91 -10.52
C GLN A 51 -6.40 5.07 -9.82
N ASP A 52 -5.77 6.24 -9.95
CA ASP A 52 -4.63 6.62 -9.12
C ASP A 52 -5.05 6.74 -7.64
N ALA A 53 -4.46 5.90 -6.80
CA ALA A 53 -4.74 5.90 -5.36
C ALA A 53 -4.42 7.26 -4.70
N SER A 54 -3.41 7.98 -5.20
CA SER A 54 -3.04 9.30 -4.68
C SER A 54 -4.12 10.36 -4.93
N GLU A 55 -4.89 10.21 -6.02
CA GLU A 55 -6.06 11.04 -6.33
C GLU A 55 -7.33 10.53 -5.63
N ALA A 56 -7.44 9.21 -5.42
CA ALA A 56 -8.58 8.60 -4.75
C ALA A 56 -8.69 8.94 -3.25
N PHE A 57 -7.57 9.32 -2.61
CA PHE A 57 -7.57 9.80 -1.23
C PHE A 57 -8.29 11.17 -1.12
N ASN A 58 -9.60 11.14 -0.85
CA ASN A 58 -10.40 12.33 -0.58
C ASN A 58 -11.66 12.03 0.28
N PRO A 59 -11.60 12.17 1.63
CA PRO A 59 -10.42 12.25 2.48
C PRO A 59 -9.79 10.88 2.79
N SER A 60 -10.43 9.79 2.35
CA SER A 60 -10.07 8.42 2.67
C SER A 60 -10.24 7.51 1.44
N LEU A 61 -9.55 6.37 1.41
CA LEU A 61 -9.76 5.32 0.40
C LEU A 61 -10.99 4.45 0.68
N ASP A 62 -11.52 4.48 1.90
CA ASP A 62 -12.71 3.75 2.26
C ASP A 62 -13.46 4.47 3.38
N GLU A 63 -14.79 4.43 3.35
CA GLU A 63 -15.61 4.94 4.45
C GLU A 63 -15.52 4.02 5.68
N LYS A 64 -15.12 2.75 5.49
CA LYS A 64 -14.95 1.75 6.55
C LYS A 64 -13.50 1.69 7.04
N PRO A 65 -13.26 1.33 8.30
CA PRO A 65 -11.91 1.08 8.80
C PRO A 65 -11.19 -0.01 8.00
N TYR A 66 -9.91 0.22 7.69
CA TYR A 66 -9.14 -0.65 6.83
C TYR A 66 -7.66 -0.72 7.23
N PHE A 67 -7.00 -1.79 6.78
CA PHE A 67 -5.54 -1.87 6.71
C PHE A 67 -5.07 -1.62 5.28
N LEU A 68 -4.04 -0.81 5.13
CA LEU A 68 -3.40 -0.53 3.85
C LEU A 68 -2.26 -1.52 3.61
N VAL A 69 -2.22 -2.15 2.44
CA VAL A 69 -1.08 -2.93 1.97
C VAL A 69 -0.68 -2.41 0.60
N ALA A 70 0.61 -2.20 0.36
CA ALA A 70 1.04 -1.67 -0.94
C ALA A 70 2.49 -2.02 -1.28
N ASN A 71 2.76 -2.13 -2.57
CA ASN A 71 4.10 -2.06 -3.13
C ASN A 71 4.26 -0.71 -3.83
N LEU A 72 4.91 0.26 -3.18
CA LEU A 72 4.89 1.65 -3.63
C LEU A 72 6.19 2.02 -4.37
N PRO A 73 6.09 2.57 -5.59
CA PRO A 73 7.24 3.12 -6.27
C PRO A 73 7.75 4.38 -5.55
N TYR A 74 9.05 4.64 -5.68
CA TYR A 74 9.76 5.66 -4.90
C TYR A 74 9.13 7.05 -4.96
N TYR A 75 8.67 7.48 -6.14
CA TYR A 75 8.21 8.85 -6.38
C TYR A 75 6.86 9.20 -5.73
N VAL A 76 6.01 8.22 -5.40
CA VAL A 76 4.70 8.42 -4.74
C VAL A 76 4.66 7.89 -3.31
N ALA A 77 5.64 7.10 -2.88
CA ALA A 77 5.62 6.39 -1.61
C ALA A 77 5.39 7.33 -0.41
N SER A 78 6.15 8.42 -0.30
CA SER A 78 6.04 9.35 0.83
C SER A 78 4.65 9.98 0.92
N HIS A 79 4.11 10.45 -0.20
CA HIS A 79 2.80 11.08 -0.27
C HIS A 79 1.67 10.12 0.12
N ILE A 80 1.69 8.89 -0.39
CA ILE A 80 0.68 7.87 -0.06
C ILE A 80 0.77 7.47 1.41
N ILE A 81 1.97 7.26 1.95
CA ILE A 81 2.15 6.89 3.37
C ILE A 81 1.64 8.02 4.27
N LEU A 82 1.99 9.28 3.99
CA LEU A 82 1.52 10.41 4.79
C LEU A 82 0.00 10.56 4.75
N LYS A 83 -0.62 10.47 3.57
CA LYS A 83 -2.08 10.47 3.43
C LYS A 83 -2.74 9.34 4.22
N ALA A 84 -2.17 8.14 4.18
CA ALA A 84 -2.66 6.99 4.94
C ALA A 84 -2.51 7.17 6.45
N LEU A 85 -1.46 7.86 6.92
CA LEU A 85 -1.26 8.18 8.33
C LEU A 85 -2.24 9.25 8.83
N GLU A 86 -2.64 10.19 7.97
CA GLU A 86 -3.63 11.23 8.29
C GLU A 86 -5.08 10.73 8.18
N ASP A 87 -5.30 9.61 7.51
CA ASP A 87 -6.62 9.01 7.32
C ASP A 87 -7.11 8.28 8.58
N LYS A 88 -8.19 8.79 9.17
CA LYS A 88 -8.81 8.24 10.38
C LYS A 88 -9.37 6.82 10.20
N ASN A 89 -9.66 6.41 8.96
CA ASN A 89 -10.15 5.06 8.67
C ASN A 89 -8.99 4.08 8.42
N CYS A 90 -7.77 4.57 8.21
CA CYS A 90 -6.60 3.71 8.08
C CYS A 90 -6.11 3.29 9.47
N LEU A 91 -6.35 2.02 9.83
CA LEU A 91 -5.98 1.47 11.13
C LEU A 91 -4.49 1.07 11.21
N GLY A 92 -3.84 0.94 10.06
CA GLY A 92 -2.44 0.56 9.95
C GLY A 92 -2.06 0.24 8.52
N LEU A 93 -0.75 0.22 8.26
CA LEU A 93 -0.21 -0.02 6.93
C LEU A 93 1.00 -0.96 6.95
N ILE A 94 1.08 -1.83 5.95
CA ILE A 94 2.24 -2.66 5.66
C ILE A 94 2.63 -2.38 4.21
N VAL A 95 3.77 -1.71 4.02
CA VAL A 95 4.19 -1.28 2.68
C VAL A 95 5.58 -1.78 2.35
N MET A 96 5.75 -2.17 1.10
CA MET A 96 7.05 -2.39 0.49
C MET A 96 7.45 -1.10 -0.23
N VAL A 97 8.64 -0.60 0.10
CA VAL A 97 9.26 0.61 -0.48
C VAL A 97 10.76 0.36 -0.61
N GLN A 98 11.45 1.25 -1.33
CA GLN A 98 12.90 1.24 -1.33
C GLN A 98 13.45 1.38 0.10
N LYS A 99 14.55 0.68 0.38
CA LYS A 99 15.14 0.58 1.72
C LYS A 99 15.40 1.94 2.37
N GLU A 100 16.02 2.87 1.65
CA GLU A 100 16.30 4.23 2.15
C GLU A 100 15.02 4.99 2.55
N MET A 101 13.90 4.74 1.86
CA MET A 101 12.61 5.33 2.22
C MET A 101 12.05 4.71 3.51
N ALA A 102 12.13 3.38 3.64
CA ALA A 102 11.73 2.70 4.88
C ALA A 102 12.56 3.17 6.08
N GLU A 103 13.87 3.37 5.89
CA GLU A 103 14.80 3.88 6.90
C GLU A 103 14.42 5.30 7.35
N LYS A 104 14.09 6.21 6.41
CA LYS A 104 13.62 7.57 6.74
C LYS A 104 12.35 7.57 7.58
N PHE A 105 11.37 6.75 7.23
CA PHE A 105 10.13 6.63 8.01
C PHE A 105 10.38 5.96 9.35
N CYS A 106 11.26 4.96 9.46
CA CYS A 106 11.50 4.24 10.71
C CYS A 106 12.62 4.84 11.57
N ALA A 107 13.27 5.92 11.13
CA ALA A 107 14.38 6.55 11.84
C ALA A 107 13.96 7.01 13.25
N LYS A 108 14.86 6.80 14.21
CA LYS A 108 14.73 7.30 15.59
C LYS A 108 15.58 8.56 15.75
N GLU A 109 15.26 9.33 16.78
CA GLU A 109 16.07 10.49 17.17
C GLU A 109 17.53 10.07 17.36
N GLY A 110 18.46 10.86 16.79
CA GLY A 110 19.90 10.56 16.79
C GLY A 110 20.39 9.72 15.60
N ASN A 111 19.51 9.17 14.75
CA ASN A 111 19.93 8.56 13.48
C ASN A 111 20.21 9.62 12.41
N SER A 112 21.15 9.36 11.49
CA SER A 112 21.44 10.24 10.35
C SER A 112 20.21 10.45 9.45
N GLU A 113 19.38 9.41 9.31
CA GLU A 113 18.16 9.43 8.49
C GLU A 113 16.96 10.08 9.20
N PHE A 114 17.14 10.59 10.42
CA PHE A 114 16.08 11.27 11.16
C PHE A 114 15.71 12.58 10.46
N SER A 115 14.55 12.55 9.80
CA SER A 115 14.04 13.62 8.95
C SER A 115 12.60 13.95 9.35
N SER A 116 12.00 14.95 8.69
CA SER A 116 10.59 15.30 8.89
C SER A 116 9.65 14.10 8.77
N LEU A 117 9.94 13.13 7.89
CA LEU A 117 9.14 11.91 7.75
C LEU A 117 9.21 11.01 8.99
N GLY A 118 10.41 10.85 9.57
CA GLY A 118 10.61 10.10 10.80
C GLY A 118 9.90 10.74 11.99
N VAL A 119 9.93 12.08 12.09
CA VAL A 119 9.20 12.83 13.12
C VAL A 119 7.69 12.64 13.00
N LEU A 120 7.14 12.90 11.80
CA LEU A 120 5.69 12.82 11.56
C LEU A 120 5.15 11.42 11.83
N SER A 121 5.80 10.41 11.29
CA SER A 121 5.38 9.02 11.50
C SER A 121 5.52 8.59 12.97
N ALA A 122 6.56 9.04 13.69
CA ALA A 122 6.72 8.76 15.11
C ALA A 122 5.61 9.36 15.99
N MET A 123 5.07 10.51 15.59
CA MET A 123 3.98 11.17 16.30
C MET A 123 2.63 10.47 16.10
N ILE A 124 2.45 9.78 14.96
CA ILE A 124 1.16 9.21 14.56
C ILE A 124 1.05 7.72 14.89
N CYS A 125 2.12 6.94 14.69
CA CYS A 125 2.04 5.48 14.83
C CYS A 125 3.34 4.83 15.33
N GLU A 126 3.21 3.58 15.75
CA GLU A 126 4.35 2.70 15.94
C GLU A 126 4.92 2.26 14.58
N ARG A 127 6.26 2.21 14.49
CA ARG A 127 6.97 1.99 13.23
C ARG A 127 7.97 0.87 13.39
N LYS A 128 8.01 -0.03 12.40
CA LYS A 128 8.90 -1.19 12.41
C LYS A 128 9.29 -1.57 10.99
N MET A 129 10.60 -1.69 10.77
CA MET A 129 11.10 -2.41 9.60
C MET A 129 10.91 -3.91 9.81
N LEU A 130 10.26 -4.58 8.84
CA LEU A 130 9.97 -6.01 8.94
C LEU A 130 11.15 -6.85 8.43
N PHE A 131 11.53 -6.67 7.17
CA PHE A 131 12.66 -7.36 6.53
C PHE A 131 13.02 -6.68 5.20
N ASP A 132 14.23 -6.95 4.71
CA ASP A 132 14.71 -6.52 3.40
C ASP A 132 14.21 -7.47 2.30
N VAL A 133 13.90 -6.94 1.11
CA VAL A 133 13.51 -7.71 -0.08
C VAL A 133 14.57 -7.54 -1.16
N ASP A 134 15.10 -8.66 -1.65
CA ASP A 134 16.18 -8.67 -2.62
C ASP A 134 15.67 -8.35 -4.04
N PRO A 135 16.41 -7.60 -4.88
CA PRO A 135 16.06 -7.33 -6.28
C PRO A 135 15.69 -8.57 -7.10
N GLN A 136 16.25 -9.75 -6.78
CA GLN A 136 15.95 -11.01 -7.47
C GLN A 136 14.50 -11.49 -7.29
N CYS A 137 13.74 -10.89 -6.36
CA CYS A 137 12.32 -11.16 -6.18
C CYS A 137 11.42 -10.45 -7.19
N PHE A 138 11.98 -9.58 -8.04
CA PHE A 138 11.23 -8.78 -9.02
C PHE A 138 11.56 -9.17 -10.46
N ASN A 139 10.57 -9.04 -11.35
CA ASN A 139 10.74 -9.22 -12.79
C ASN A 139 10.71 -7.84 -13.47
N PRO A 140 11.80 -7.41 -14.15
CA PRO A 140 11.85 -6.13 -14.84
C PRO A 140 10.95 -6.05 -16.08
#